data_AF-A0A2D7VPL5-F1
#
_entry.id   AF-A0A2D7VPL5-F1
#
_cell.length_a   1.000
_cell.length_b   1.000
_cell.length_c   1.000
_cell.angle_alpha   90.00
_cell.angle_beta   90.00
_cell.angle_gamma   90.00
#
_symmetry.space_group_name_H-M   'P 1'
#
loop_
_entity.id
_entity.type
_entity.pdbx_description
1 polymer ?
#
loop_
_entity_poly.entity_id
_entity_poly.type
_entity_poly.pdbx_seq_one_letter_code
_entity_poly.pdbx_strand_id
1 'polypeptide(L)'
;KMVSDGVFERMSKEEKRGLDWLNQILSESANCELGPDYRIIADYNGSVELVLDVEETVRMSIKSEMGGACVKSLAVFARSKGGGEMVKGCIIAKDHEKPVTDHCASFVLWSDSGFNDMPGTLENAIAKARGYSLEFIRSLYSYALEEVRRMRWREVFDYTESFDSPPRSLTLERAKFDIATIMSAPEKRVLLDGEVEDLVWEFIYGGEHYEDRGGT
;
A
#
# COMPACT_ATOMS: atom_id res chain seq x y z
N LYS A 1 5.31 -23.35 -7.04
CA LYS A 1 3.90 -23.80 -6.81
C LYS A 1 3.08 -22.56 -6.48
N MET A 2 1.88 -22.42 -7.05
CA MET A 2 1.07 -21.19 -6.95
C MET A 2 -0.13 -21.30 -5.99
N VAL A 3 -0.32 -22.46 -5.35
CA VAL A 3 -1.31 -22.70 -4.30
C VAL A 3 -0.80 -23.82 -3.38
N SER A 4 -1.33 -23.91 -2.16
CA SER A 4 -1.06 -25.04 -1.27
C SER A 4 -1.73 -26.33 -1.76
N ASP A 5 -1.17 -27.49 -1.36
CA ASP A 5 -1.69 -28.80 -1.79
C ASP A 5 -3.15 -29.01 -1.33
N GLY A 6 -3.53 -28.49 -0.16
CA GLY A 6 -4.90 -28.58 0.35
C GLY A 6 -5.91 -27.75 -0.43
N VAL A 7 -5.50 -26.61 -1.00
CA VAL A 7 -6.36 -25.83 -1.93
C VAL A 7 -6.38 -26.52 -3.29
N PHE A 8 -5.23 -26.99 -3.77
CA PHE A 8 -5.10 -27.67 -5.06
C PHE A 8 -6.03 -28.88 -5.18
N GLU A 9 -6.14 -29.72 -4.16
CA GLU A 9 -7.02 -30.90 -4.19
C GLU A 9 -8.49 -30.55 -4.36
N ARG A 10 -8.91 -29.40 -3.81
CA ARG A 10 -10.30 -28.92 -3.83
C ARG A 10 -10.69 -28.17 -5.10
N MET A 11 -9.72 -27.83 -5.94
CA MET A 11 -9.95 -27.14 -7.21
C MET A 11 -10.61 -28.08 -8.24
N SER A 12 -11.47 -27.51 -9.09
CA SER A 12 -12.02 -28.21 -10.26
C SER A 12 -10.93 -28.52 -11.29
N LYS A 13 -11.26 -29.32 -12.31
CA LYS A 13 -10.31 -29.64 -13.39
C LYS A 13 -9.95 -28.40 -14.20
N GLU A 14 -10.93 -27.52 -14.39
CA GLU A 14 -10.81 -26.26 -15.12
C GLU A 14 -9.86 -25.31 -14.38
N GLU A 15 -10.02 -25.16 -13.06
CA GLU A 15 -9.13 -24.34 -12.23
C GLU A 15 -7.68 -24.87 -12.21
N LYS A 16 -7.49 -26.20 -12.16
CA LYS A 16 -6.14 -26.80 -12.23
C LYS A 16 -5.46 -26.49 -13.55
N ARG A 17 -6.19 -26.61 -14.66
CA ARG A 17 -5.68 -26.27 -15.99
C ARG A 17 -5.41 -24.76 -16.14
N GLY A 18 -6.26 -23.91 -15.59
CA GLY A 18 -6.05 -22.47 -15.55
C GLY A 18 -4.80 -22.10 -14.74
N LEU A 19 -4.52 -22.83 -13.65
CA LEU A 19 -3.29 -22.64 -12.87
C LEU A 19 -2.02 -23.00 -13.66
N ASP A 20 -2.05 -24.09 -14.44
CA ASP A 20 -0.93 -24.44 -15.31
C ASP A 20 -0.69 -23.35 -16.36
N TRP A 21 -1.77 -22.82 -16.94
CA TRP A 21 -1.69 -21.73 -17.91
C TRP A 21 -1.17 -20.42 -17.28
N LEU A 22 -1.63 -20.10 -16.07
CA LEU A 22 -1.14 -18.96 -15.29
C LEU A 22 0.37 -19.06 -15.02
N ASN A 23 0.87 -20.25 -14.68
CA ASN A 23 2.32 -20.46 -14.49
C ASN A 23 3.11 -20.15 -15.78
N GLN A 24 2.58 -20.57 -16.93
CA GLN A 24 3.21 -20.30 -18.22
C GLN A 24 3.26 -18.79 -18.51
N ILE A 25 2.12 -18.09 -18.37
CA ILE A 25 2.06 -16.63 -18.60
C ILE A 25 3.00 -15.89 -17.65
N LEU A 26 3.04 -16.29 -16.37
CA LEU A 26 3.92 -15.67 -15.38
C LEU A 26 5.40 -15.85 -15.74
N SER A 27 5.79 -16.99 -16.34
CA SER A 27 7.17 -17.21 -16.78
C SER A 27 7.60 -16.35 -17.98
N GLU A 28 6.63 -15.81 -18.72
CA GLU A 28 6.85 -14.96 -19.89
C GLU A 28 6.69 -13.46 -19.57
N SER A 29 6.15 -13.11 -18.40
CA SER A 29 5.92 -11.72 -17.97
C SER A 29 7.22 -11.04 -17.54
N ALA A 30 7.37 -9.77 -17.92
CA ALA A 30 8.50 -8.93 -17.50
C ALA A 30 8.17 -8.09 -16.27
N ASN A 31 6.88 -7.86 -15.98
CA ASN A 31 6.41 -6.97 -14.92
C ASN A 31 5.91 -7.71 -13.68
N CYS A 32 5.73 -9.03 -13.76
CA CYS A 32 5.33 -9.87 -12.65
C CYS A 32 6.42 -10.82 -12.19
N GLU A 33 6.50 -11.02 -10.88
CA GLU A 33 7.31 -12.06 -10.26
C GLU A 33 6.48 -12.90 -9.29
N LEU A 34 6.87 -14.16 -9.11
CA LEU A 34 6.28 -15.01 -8.09
C LEU A 34 6.95 -14.72 -6.74
N GLY A 35 6.23 -14.03 -5.87
CA GLY A 35 6.62 -13.76 -4.50
C GLY A 35 6.43 -14.98 -3.58
N PRO A 36 6.81 -14.82 -2.29
CA PRO A 36 6.54 -15.83 -1.27
C PRO A 36 5.03 -16.01 -1.06
N ASP A 37 4.64 -17.14 -0.46
CA ASP A 37 3.27 -17.43 -0.05
C ASP A 37 2.24 -17.36 -1.18
N TYR A 38 2.59 -17.87 -2.37
CA TYR A 38 1.67 -17.99 -3.51
C TYR A 38 1.18 -16.66 -4.08
N ARG A 39 1.96 -15.60 -3.90
CA ARG A 39 1.61 -14.24 -4.34
C ARG A 39 2.29 -13.89 -5.65
N ILE A 40 1.57 -13.24 -6.54
CA ILE A 40 2.14 -12.62 -7.74
C ILE A 40 2.33 -11.15 -7.43
N ILE A 41 3.56 -10.66 -7.56
CA ILE A 41 3.92 -9.26 -7.33
C ILE A 41 4.09 -8.61 -8.70
N ALA A 42 3.36 -7.53 -8.93
CA ALA A 42 3.44 -6.73 -10.15
C ALA A 42 3.94 -5.33 -9.82
N ASP A 43 4.91 -4.83 -10.58
CA ASP A 43 5.37 -3.44 -10.44
C ASP A 43 4.36 -2.47 -11.04
N TYR A 44 3.94 -1.49 -10.24
CA TYR A 44 3.11 -0.38 -10.67
C TYR A 44 3.86 0.94 -10.56
N ASN A 45 4.32 1.43 -11.72
CA ASN A 45 4.95 2.75 -11.88
C ASN A 45 6.17 2.97 -10.96
N GLY A 46 6.95 1.92 -10.68
CA GLY A 46 8.23 1.99 -9.95
C GLY A 46 8.14 2.42 -8.49
N SER A 47 6.94 2.68 -7.96
CA SER A 47 6.69 3.22 -6.61
C SER A 47 5.80 2.32 -5.76
N VAL A 48 4.99 1.48 -6.39
CA VAL A 48 4.00 0.63 -5.72
C VAL A 48 4.08 -0.75 -6.33
N GLU A 49 3.90 -1.76 -5.50
CA GLU A 49 3.71 -3.13 -5.88
C GLU A 49 2.24 -3.50 -5.71
N LEU A 50 1.68 -4.12 -6.74
CA LEU A 50 0.38 -4.75 -6.69
C LEU A 50 0.58 -6.24 -6.48
N VAL A 51 0.07 -6.74 -5.36
CA VAL A 51 0.27 -8.12 -4.91
C VAL A 51 -1.05 -8.86 -5.05
N LEU A 52 -1.12 -9.82 -5.97
CA LEU A 52 -2.24 -10.73 -6.12
C LEU A 52 -2.00 -11.99 -5.28
N ASP A 53 -2.90 -12.26 -4.33
CA ASP A 53 -2.90 -13.49 -3.54
C ASP A 53 -3.71 -14.56 -4.27
N VAL A 54 -3.02 -15.46 -4.99
CA VAL A 54 -3.65 -16.49 -5.83
C VAL A 54 -4.39 -17.50 -4.97
N GLU A 55 -3.81 -17.86 -3.82
CA GLU A 55 -4.40 -18.86 -2.95
C GLU A 55 -5.69 -18.36 -2.28
N GLU A 56 -5.70 -17.14 -1.74
CA GLU A 56 -6.91 -16.53 -1.19
C GLU A 56 -7.97 -16.31 -2.27
N THR A 57 -7.57 -15.89 -3.47
CA THR A 57 -8.47 -15.76 -4.62
C THR A 57 -9.19 -17.07 -4.95
N VAL A 58 -8.45 -18.18 -5.07
CA VAL A 58 -9.03 -19.51 -5.32
C VAL A 58 -9.91 -19.96 -4.16
N ARG A 59 -9.46 -19.77 -2.92
CA ARG A 59 -10.20 -20.12 -1.71
C ARG A 59 -11.53 -19.38 -1.61
N MET A 60 -11.54 -18.09 -1.95
CA MET A 60 -12.76 -17.27 -2.02
C MET A 60 -13.72 -17.79 -3.11
N SER A 61 -13.21 -18.15 -4.29
CA SER A 61 -14.03 -18.72 -5.38
C SER A 61 -14.72 -20.02 -4.94
N ILE A 62 -13.95 -20.96 -4.37
CA ILE A 62 -14.47 -22.24 -3.86
C ILE A 62 -15.54 -22.04 -2.79
N LYS A 63 -15.35 -21.08 -1.88
CA LYS A 63 -16.37 -20.74 -0.85
C LYS A 63 -17.62 -20.13 -1.47
N SER A 64 -17.46 -19.25 -2.46
CA SER A 64 -18.57 -18.58 -3.14
C SER A 64 -19.47 -19.59 -3.84
N GLU A 65 -18.87 -20.56 -4.55
CA GLU A 65 -19.58 -21.65 -5.22
C GLU A 65 -20.41 -22.50 -4.25
N MET A 66 -19.89 -22.79 -3.05
CA MET A 66 -20.64 -23.50 -2.00
C MET A 66 -21.78 -22.67 -1.40
N GLY A 67 -21.61 -21.34 -1.36
CA GLY A 67 -22.59 -20.40 -0.82
C GLY A 67 -23.70 -20.01 -1.79
N GLY A 68 -23.67 -20.50 -3.03
CA GLY A 68 -24.66 -20.18 -4.08
C GLY A 68 -24.50 -18.78 -4.69
N ALA A 69 -23.54 -17.97 -4.23
CA ALA A 69 -23.19 -16.71 -4.87
C ALA A 69 -22.11 -16.99 -5.93
N CYS A 70 -22.37 -16.66 -7.19
CA CYS A 70 -21.41 -16.89 -8.28
C CYS A 70 -20.57 -15.63 -8.57
N VAL A 71 -20.07 -14.94 -7.53
CA VAL A 71 -19.27 -13.72 -7.71
C VAL A 71 -17.80 -14.07 -7.56
N LYS A 72 -17.05 -13.97 -8.66
CA LYS A 72 -15.60 -14.16 -8.67
C LYS A 72 -14.89 -12.84 -8.42
N SER A 73 -13.95 -12.84 -7.49
CA SER A 73 -13.16 -11.66 -7.14
C SER A 73 -11.71 -12.04 -6.91
N LEU A 74 -10.81 -11.11 -7.24
CA LEU A 74 -9.38 -11.22 -7.03
C LEU A 74 -9.00 -10.55 -5.70
N ALA A 75 -8.21 -11.24 -4.89
CA ALA A 75 -7.63 -10.72 -3.67
C ALA A 75 -6.33 -9.98 -4.01
N VAL A 76 -6.42 -8.67 -4.25
CA VAL A 76 -5.27 -7.82 -4.60
C VAL A 76 -4.93 -6.90 -3.43
N PHE A 77 -3.66 -6.61 -3.26
CA PHE A 77 -3.15 -5.68 -2.27
C PHE A 77 -2.22 -4.67 -2.93
N ALA A 78 -2.21 -3.44 -2.47
CA ALA A 78 -1.23 -2.44 -2.85
C ALA A 78 -0.23 -2.25 -1.71
N ARG A 79 1.05 -2.13 -2.05
CA ARG A 79 2.15 -1.90 -1.10
C ARG A 79 3.16 -0.92 -1.70
N SER A 80 3.70 0.00 -0.91
CA SER A 80 4.80 0.86 -1.36
C SER A 80 6.10 0.07 -1.56
N LYS A 81 6.87 0.41 -2.59
CA LYS A 81 8.24 -0.10 -2.76
C LYS A 81 9.14 0.54 -1.71
N GLY A 82 9.46 -0.22 -0.65
CA GLY A 82 10.19 0.28 0.52
C GLY A 82 9.75 -0.32 1.85
N GLY A 83 8.68 -1.12 1.85
CA GLY A 83 8.12 -1.70 3.07
C GLY A 83 7.02 -0.80 3.61
N GLY A 84 5.79 -1.28 3.49
CA GLY A 84 4.58 -0.58 3.93
C GLY A 84 3.46 -1.57 4.18
N GLU A 85 2.42 -1.12 4.88
CA GLU A 85 1.24 -1.94 5.13
C GLU A 85 0.56 -2.31 3.80
N MET A 86 0.19 -3.58 3.65
CA MET A 86 -0.57 -4.03 2.49
C MET A 86 -2.00 -3.53 2.59
N VAL A 87 -2.40 -2.65 1.67
CA VAL A 87 -3.77 -2.14 1.59
C VAL A 87 -4.58 -3.03 0.66
N LYS A 88 -5.64 -3.65 1.18
CA LYS A 88 -6.51 -4.53 0.40
C LYS A 88 -7.31 -3.76 -0.65
N GLY A 89 -7.23 -4.20 -1.91
CA GLY A 89 -8.06 -3.80 -3.03
C GLY A 89 -8.80 -5.00 -3.62
N CYS A 90 -10.13 -4.99 -3.58
CA CYS A 90 -10.93 -6.05 -4.19
C CYS A 90 -11.22 -5.70 -5.66
N ILE A 91 -10.97 -6.65 -6.56
CA ILE A 91 -11.36 -6.56 -7.97
C ILE A 91 -12.43 -7.60 -8.23
N ILE A 92 -13.62 -7.16 -8.62
CA ILE A 92 -14.72 -8.06 -8.99
C ILE A 92 -14.59 -8.34 -10.49
N ALA A 93 -14.54 -9.62 -10.84
CA ALA A 93 -14.51 -10.02 -12.24
C ALA A 93 -15.85 -9.67 -12.92
N LYS A 94 -15.82 -9.25 -14.19
CA LYS A 94 -17.06 -8.98 -14.95
C LYS A 94 -17.72 -10.26 -15.46
N ASP A 95 -16.90 -11.26 -15.76
CA ASP A 95 -17.30 -12.59 -16.20
C ASP A 95 -17.15 -13.52 -15.00
N HIS A 96 -18.14 -14.38 -14.77
CA HIS A 96 -18.16 -15.31 -13.65
C HIS A 96 -18.22 -16.77 -14.10
N GLU A 97 -18.35 -17.02 -15.40
CA GLU A 97 -18.38 -18.37 -15.96
C GLU A 97 -16.98 -18.96 -16.04
N LYS A 98 -15.97 -18.11 -16.22
CA LYS A 98 -14.56 -18.51 -16.34
C LYS A 98 -13.94 -18.89 -15.01
N PRO A 99 -13.00 -19.84 -14.98
CA PRO A 99 -12.19 -20.13 -13.80
C PRO A 99 -11.56 -18.86 -13.21
N VAL A 100 -11.46 -18.77 -11.89
CA VAL A 100 -10.82 -17.62 -11.25
C VAL A 100 -9.34 -17.53 -11.60
N THR A 101 -8.72 -18.67 -11.89
CA THR A 101 -7.35 -18.74 -12.44
C THR A 101 -7.18 -18.04 -13.79
N ASP A 102 -8.20 -18.00 -14.66
CA ASP A 102 -8.17 -17.19 -15.89
C ASP A 102 -8.16 -15.69 -15.59
N HIS A 103 -8.83 -15.27 -14.52
CA HIS A 103 -8.79 -13.87 -14.05
C HIS A 103 -7.43 -13.52 -13.43
N CYS A 104 -6.79 -14.47 -12.73
CA CYS A 104 -5.40 -14.30 -12.29
C CYS A 104 -4.45 -14.16 -13.49
N ALA A 105 -4.63 -14.95 -14.54
CA ALA A 105 -3.84 -14.83 -15.77
C ALA A 105 -4.06 -13.47 -16.45
N SER A 106 -5.32 -13.03 -16.48
CA SER A 106 -5.68 -11.71 -16.99
C SER A 106 -5.02 -10.58 -16.19
N PHE A 107 -4.85 -10.72 -14.87
CA PHE A 107 -4.14 -9.75 -14.04
C PHE A 107 -2.66 -9.63 -14.45
N VAL A 108 -1.98 -10.74 -14.73
CA VAL A 108 -0.58 -10.73 -15.19
C VAL A 108 -0.47 -10.00 -16.53
N LEU A 109 -1.29 -10.38 -17.51
CA LEU A 109 -1.32 -9.70 -18.81
C LEU A 109 -1.68 -8.22 -18.71
N TRP A 110 -2.58 -7.88 -17.79
CA TRP A 110 -2.97 -6.51 -17.53
C TRP A 110 -1.82 -5.68 -16.96
N SER A 111 -0.98 -6.28 -16.10
CA SER A 111 0.26 -5.66 -15.63
C SER A 111 1.27 -5.41 -16.74
N ASP A 112 1.42 -6.36 -17.68
CA ASP A 112 2.31 -6.20 -18.84
C ASP A 112 1.84 -5.07 -19.77
N SER A 113 0.54 -4.81 -19.79
CA SER A 113 -0.05 -3.68 -20.52
C SER A 113 0.06 -2.32 -19.80
N GLY A 114 0.56 -2.29 -18.55
CA GLY A 114 0.66 -1.09 -17.73
C GLY A 114 -0.60 -0.74 -16.93
N PHE A 115 -1.48 -1.71 -16.68
CA PHE A 115 -2.73 -1.55 -15.92
C PHE A 115 -3.70 -0.48 -16.46
N ASN A 116 -3.94 -0.46 -17.78
CA ASN A 116 -4.90 0.46 -18.40
C ASN A 116 -6.34 0.26 -17.84
N ASP A 117 -7.10 1.34 -17.67
CA ASP A 117 -8.50 1.31 -17.18
C ASP A 117 -8.68 0.67 -15.78
N MET A 118 -7.90 1.13 -14.81
CA MET A 118 -7.93 0.62 -13.42
C MET A 118 -9.26 0.89 -12.70
N PRO A 119 -9.81 -0.09 -11.94
CA PRO A 119 -10.99 0.15 -11.14
C PRO A 119 -10.66 1.03 -9.95
N GLY A 120 -11.54 2.00 -9.64
CA GLY A 120 -11.33 2.95 -8.54
C GLY A 120 -11.14 2.32 -7.16
N THR A 121 -11.58 1.07 -6.93
CA THR A 121 -11.27 0.34 -5.70
C THR A 121 -9.78 0.07 -5.52
N LEU A 122 -9.09 -0.24 -6.62
CA LEU A 122 -7.66 -0.48 -6.63
C LEU A 122 -6.87 0.83 -6.65
N GLU A 123 -7.34 1.84 -7.39
CA GLU A 123 -6.73 3.19 -7.36
C GLU A 123 -6.73 3.76 -5.94
N ASN A 124 -7.84 3.61 -5.20
CA ASN A 124 -7.92 4.01 -3.80
C ASN A 124 -6.96 3.22 -2.89
N ALA A 125 -6.77 1.92 -3.15
CA ALA A 125 -5.80 1.11 -2.40
C ALA A 125 -4.36 1.57 -2.69
N ILE A 126 -4.03 1.87 -3.94
CA ILE A 126 -2.74 2.42 -4.35
C ILE A 126 -2.51 3.78 -3.71
N ALA A 127 -3.49 4.68 -3.74
CA ALA A 127 -3.38 6.00 -3.10
C ALA A 127 -3.11 5.87 -1.60
N LYS A 128 -3.79 4.94 -0.92
CA LYS A 128 -3.54 4.64 0.49
C LYS A 128 -2.15 4.04 0.72
N ALA A 129 -1.72 3.10 -0.12
CA ALA A 129 -0.43 2.43 -0.01
C ALA A 129 0.75 3.35 -0.32
N ARG A 130 0.58 4.30 -1.25
CA ARG A 130 1.55 5.39 -1.50
C ARG A 130 1.67 6.36 -0.33
N GLY A 131 0.67 6.39 0.55
CA GLY A 131 0.48 7.50 1.46
C GLY A 131 0.16 8.78 0.69
N TYR A 132 0.39 9.92 1.33
CA TYR A 132 0.21 11.21 0.70
C TYR A 132 1.33 11.50 -0.30
N SER A 133 1.05 12.18 -1.42
CA SER A 133 2.10 12.53 -2.38
C SER A 133 3.17 13.40 -1.72
N LEU A 134 4.44 13.25 -2.12
CA LEU A 134 5.52 14.10 -1.61
C LEU A 134 5.22 15.60 -1.75
N GLU A 135 4.56 16.00 -2.85
CA GLU A 135 4.10 17.38 -3.05
C GLU A 135 3.05 17.82 -2.03
N PHE A 136 2.09 16.94 -1.71
CA PHE A 136 1.10 17.21 -0.67
C PHE A 136 1.76 17.31 0.70
N ILE A 137 2.66 16.39 1.04
CA ILE A 137 3.39 16.41 2.32
C ILE A 137 4.22 17.69 2.41
N ARG A 138 4.97 18.05 1.36
CA ARG A 138 5.73 19.31 1.28
C ARG A 138 4.84 20.52 1.46
N SER A 139 3.70 20.58 0.76
CA SER A 139 2.74 21.68 0.88
C SER A 139 2.17 21.77 2.29
N LEU A 140 1.85 20.62 2.92
CA LEU A 140 1.30 20.54 4.26
C LEU A 140 2.32 21.02 5.30
N TYR A 141 3.57 20.54 5.23
CA TYR A 141 4.64 20.94 6.14
C TYR A 141 5.09 22.38 5.93
N SER A 142 5.11 22.86 4.69
CA SER A 142 5.39 24.28 4.40
C SER A 142 4.33 25.18 5.03
N TYR A 143 3.04 24.84 4.86
CA TYR A 143 1.95 25.58 5.47
C TYR A 143 1.99 25.49 7.01
N ALA A 144 2.22 24.30 7.56
CA ALA A 144 2.37 24.10 9.00
C ALA A 144 3.54 24.90 9.58
N LEU A 145 4.67 24.97 8.87
CA LEU A 145 5.84 25.74 9.29
C LEU A 145 5.54 27.23 9.38
N GLU A 146 4.84 27.78 8.39
CA GLU A 146 4.41 29.17 8.45
C GLU A 146 3.48 29.43 9.64
N GLU A 147 2.54 28.52 9.90
CA GLU A 147 1.60 28.64 11.01
C GLU A 147 2.30 28.59 12.37
N VAL A 148 3.28 27.70 12.55
CA VAL A 148 4.06 27.61 13.80
C VAL A 148 5.02 28.81 13.93
N ARG A 149 5.62 29.29 12.84
CA ARG A 149 6.46 30.51 12.84
C ARG A 149 5.70 31.76 13.26
N ARG A 150 4.38 31.82 13.03
CA ARG A 150 3.51 32.91 13.49
C ARG A 150 3.20 32.84 14.99
N MET A 151 3.39 31.68 15.63
CA MET A 151 3.17 31.51 17.06
C MET A 151 4.28 32.17 17.87
N ARG A 152 3.93 32.72 19.03
CA ARG A 152 4.92 33.16 20.01
C ARG A 152 5.59 31.95 20.64
N TRP A 153 6.82 32.16 21.11
CA TRP A 153 7.61 31.10 21.73
C TRP A 153 6.84 30.29 22.79
N ARG A 154 6.12 30.95 23.71
CA ARG A 154 5.30 30.25 24.72
C ARG A 154 4.17 29.42 24.11
N GLU A 155 3.52 29.95 23.08
CA GLU A 155 2.42 29.27 22.40
C GLU A 155 2.88 27.98 21.71
N VAL A 156 4.15 27.91 21.27
CA VAL A 156 4.75 26.69 20.72
C VAL A 156 4.89 25.60 21.79
N PHE A 157 5.35 25.94 23.01
CA PHE A 157 5.42 24.98 24.13
C PHE A 157 4.03 24.54 24.57
N ASP A 158 3.12 25.49 24.77
CA ASP A 158 1.74 25.21 25.16
C ASP A 158 1.06 24.30 24.12
N TYR A 159 1.35 24.50 22.83
CA TYR A 159 0.85 23.65 21.75
C TYR A 159 1.42 22.22 21.84
N THR A 160 2.72 22.04 22.06
CA THR A 160 3.30 20.69 22.24
C THR A 160 2.77 19.98 23.48
N GLU A 161 2.53 20.71 24.57
CA GLU A 161 2.01 20.14 25.82
C GLU A 161 0.49 19.88 25.77
N SER A 162 -0.22 20.48 24.81
CA SER A 162 -1.67 20.28 24.64
C SER A 162 -2.06 18.89 24.13
N PHE A 163 -1.08 18.09 23.69
CA PHE A 163 -1.30 16.72 23.21
C PHE A 163 -0.83 15.70 24.24
N ASP A 164 -1.76 14.91 24.79
CA ASP A 164 -1.44 13.75 25.62
C ASP A 164 -0.64 12.68 24.85
N SER A 165 -0.82 12.64 23.53
CA SER A 165 -0.07 11.79 22.61
C SER A 165 -0.06 12.39 21.20
N PRO A 166 0.98 12.14 20.40
CA PRO A 166 1.10 12.75 19.08
C PRO A 166 0.04 12.19 18.11
N PRO A 167 -0.62 13.03 17.28
CA PRO A 167 -1.66 12.56 16.35
C PRO A 167 -1.14 11.48 15.39
N ARG A 168 -1.88 10.39 15.20
CA ARG A 168 -1.35 9.22 14.45
C ARG A 168 -1.43 9.36 12.92
N SER A 169 -2.35 10.16 12.43
CA SER A 169 -2.55 10.43 11.01
C SER A 169 -1.83 11.70 10.58
N LEU A 170 -1.38 11.75 9.33
CA LEU A 170 -0.82 12.96 8.75
C LEU A 170 -1.93 14.01 8.51
N THR A 171 -2.11 14.87 9.51
CA THR A 171 -3.01 16.04 9.48
C THR A 171 -2.21 17.33 9.64
N LEU A 172 -2.88 18.47 9.48
CA LEU A 172 -2.26 19.77 9.77
C LEU A 172 -1.83 19.87 11.23
N GLU A 173 -2.65 19.39 12.18
CA GLU A 173 -2.27 19.40 13.60
C GLU A 173 -1.04 18.53 13.85
N ARG A 174 -0.93 17.39 13.16
CA ARG A 174 0.26 16.54 13.25
C ARG A 174 1.51 17.25 12.74
N ALA A 175 1.45 17.81 11.54
CA ALA A 175 2.59 18.53 10.95
C ALA A 175 3.02 19.73 11.82
N LYS A 176 2.05 20.49 12.37
CA LYS A 176 2.33 21.58 13.31
C LYS A 176 2.99 21.07 14.60
N PHE A 177 2.52 19.94 15.12
CA PHE A 177 3.08 19.34 16.33
C PHE A 177 4.54 18.91 16.13
N ASP A 178 4.85 18.25 15.01
CA ASP A 178 6.21 17.81 14.70
C ASP A 178 7.16 19.02 14.59
N ILE A 179 6.75 20.09 13.88
CA ILE A 179 7.52 21.33 13.75
C ILE A 179 7.69 22.03 15.10
N ALA A 180 6.62 22.13 15.89
CA ALA A 180 6.66 22.75 17.22
C ALA A 180 7.61 21.99 18.16
N THR A 181 7.63 20.66 18.08
CA THR A 181 8.54 19.79 18.86
C THR A 181 10.00 20.06 18.49
N ILE A 182 10.31 20.17 17.19
CA ILE A 182 11.66 20.48 16.72
C ILE A 182 12.06 21.90 17.12
N MET A 183 11.14 22.88 17.06
CA MET A 183 11.40 24.24 17.54
C MET A 183 11.73 24.24 19.03
N SER A 184 10.94 23.54 19.85
CA SER A 184 11.12 23.45 21.30
C SER A 184 12.46 22.82 21.73
N ALA A 185 13.09 21.99 20.87
CA ALA A 185 14.38 21.33 21.09
C ALA A 185 15.55 22.16 20.50
N PRO A 186 16.36 22.88 21.32
CA PRO A 186 17.42 23.77 20.85
C PRO A 186 18.44 23.11 19.90
N GLU A 187 18.78 21.86 20.18
CA GLU A 187 19.72 21.04 19.42
C GLU A 187 19.21 20.61 18.04
N LYS A 188 17.89 20.59 17.84
CA LYS A 188 17.26 20.20 16.56
C LYS A 188 16.88 21.39 15.69
N ARG A 189 17.02 22.63 16.18
CA ARG A 189 16.63 23.84 15.42
C ARG A 189 17.41 24.03 14.13
N VAL A 190 18.62 23.49 14.03
CA VAL A 190 19.43 23.55 12.80
C VAL A 190 18.72 22.86 11.63
N LEU A 191 17.84 21.87 11.90
CA LEU A 191 17.01 21.19 10.89
C LEU A 191 15.90 22.09 10.32
N LEU A 192 15.54 23.18 11.00
CA LEU A 192 14.54 24.16 10.54
C LEU A 192 15.15 25.30 9.70
N ASP A 193 16.47 25.46 9.78
CA ASP A 193 17.25 26.35 8.91
C ASP A 193 17.59 25.67 7.56
N GLY A 194 17.35 24.35 7.44
CA GLY A 194 17.41 23.57 6.20
C GLY A 194 16.14 23.68 5.35
N GLU A 195 16.15 23.04 4.18
CA GLU A 195 14.97 22.97 3.30
C GLU A 195 13.88 22.09 3.97
N VAL A 196 12.60 22.39 3.74
CA VAL A 196 11.45 21.56 4.19
C VAL A 196 11.64 20.08 3.83
N GLU A 197 12.49 19.80 2.85
CA GLU A 197 12.93 18.46 2.46
C GLU A 197 13.53 17.65 3.60
N ASP A 198 14.33 18.23 4.50
CA ASP A 198 14.98 17.49 5.59
C ASP A 198 13.95 17.05 6.65
N LEU A 199 12.95 17.89 6.92
CA LEU A 199 11.82 17.58 7.79
C LEU A 199 10.92 16.49 7.20
N VAL A 200 10.69 16.56 5.89
CA VAL A 200 9.92 15.55 5.15
C VAL A 200 10.69 14.23 5.06
N TRP A 201 12.01 14.26 4.92
CA TRP A 201 12.88 13.08 4.89
C TRP A 201 12.91 12.36 6.23
N GLU A 202 13.10 13.06 7.36
CA GLU A 202 12.98 12.44 8.69
C GLU A 202 11.59 11.84 8.92
N PHE A 203 10.54 12.52 8.48
CA PHE A 203 9.17 12.05 8.63
C PHE A 203 8.85 10.78 7.81
N ILE A 204 9.35 10.70 6.57
CA ILE A 204 9.05 9.57 5.68
C ILE A 204 10.00 8.39 5.95
N TYR A 205 11.24 8.63 6.38
CA TYR A 205 12.30 7.61 6.35
C TYR A 205 13.15 7.47 7.63
N GLY A 206 13.08 8.38 8.62
CA GLY A 206 14.21 8.52 9.56
C GLY A 206 13.93 8.93 11.01
N GLY A 207 12.69 8.91 11.50
CA GLY A 207 12.46 9.21 12.92
C GLY A 207 12.75 8.01 13.84
N GLU A 208 13.73 8.12 14.73
CA GLU A 208 14.03 7.19 15.86
C GLU A 208 12.79 6.76 16.68
N HIS A 209 11.68 7.49 16.53
CA HIS A 209 10.39 7.17 17.13
C HIS A 209 9.75 5.84 16.68
N TYR A 210 10.26 5.20 15.62
CA TYR A 210 9.76 3.91 15.14
C TYR A 210 10.67 2.71 15.40
N GLU A 211 11.91 2.90 15.88
CA GLU A 211 12.75 1.77 16.30
C GLU A 211 12.09 0.99 17.45
N ASP A 212 11.33 1.68 18.31
CA ASP A 212 10.63 1.06 19.46
C ASP A 212 9.32 0.33 19.10
N ARG A 213 8.91 0.27 17.83
CA ARG A 213 7.68 -0.45 17.40
C ARG A 213 7.88 -1.47 16.30
N GLY A 214 9.05 -2.10 16.24
CA GLY A 214 9.22 -3.42 15.63
C GLY A 214 8.92 -3.48 14.13
N GLY A 215 9.45 -2.51 13.37
CA GLY A 215 9.55 -2.61 11.92
C GLY A 215 10.86 -3.25 11.50
N THR A 216 10.90 -4.58 11.47
CA THR A 216 11.76 -5.39 10.59
C THR A 216 10.87 -6.15 9.63
#